data_AF-A0A6A5W572-F1
#
_entry.id   AF-A0A6A5W572-F1
#
_cell.length_a   1.000
_cell.length_b   1.000
_cell.length_c   1.000
_cell.angle_alpha   90.00
_cell.angle_beta   90.00
_cell.angle_gamma   90.00
#
_symmetry.space_group_name_H-M   'P 1'
#
loop_
_entity.id
_entity.type
_entity.pdbx_description
1 polymer ?
#
loop_
_entity_poly.entity_id
_entity_poly.type
_entity_poly.pdbx_seq_one_letter_code
_entity_poly.pdbx_strand_id
1 'polypeptide(L)'
;VQPHGRGTLSLLYSCLFTIYICTWYAVHLNVPADDDTSLAIVLRKVKWMGVAILAPEYAVTNAFQQSSPILAKGKQAPVLYHLEWTMTHAYLIEMGRLSAELSNGARVRLSPGRFRELTNDGMRLPFISEKEIEDRSKASWMTKLLACVQISWFVMELIGRAIQRLPTSSLEAFTLAIVACTLVQYFLWLKKPLDVQTPIIINLANFYNGHILKPGNGLPENAKYTCKRSYDVSQLASERHRNLNPFTLWNPARAYFMMFVASIFGACHLLAWHWYFPSPAERMLWRITSIACVALPAAFCMIQVLRGPGPENERNQRGSTSRETKDVQVSDPEPEQVRTHRFGNGTIFYVLIFLYVVCRVYLLAEIFASLRLMPQGVYNTVKWSEYFPHL
;
A
#
# COMPACT_ATOMS: atom_id res chain seq x y z
N VAL A 1 -38.87 -11.32 -7.98
CA VAL A 1 -39.59 -11.40 -6.68
C VAL A 1 -38.96 -12.54 -5.89
N GLN A 2 -38.60 -12.27 -4.64
CA GLN A 2 -38.01 -13.23 -3.71
C GLN A 2 -39.12 -13.80 -2.81
N PRO A 3 -39.36 -15.12 -2.87
CA PRO A 3 -39.66 -15.83 -1.63
C PRO A 3 -38.72 -17.02 -1.33
N HIS A 4 -37.97 -17.56 -2.30
CA HIS A 4 -37.15 -18.78 -2.08
C HIS A 4 -35.79 -18.82 -2.81
N GLY A 5 -35.23 -17.68 -3.26
CA GLY A 5 -33.92 -17.66 -3.93
C GLY A 5 -33.26 -16.27 -3.93
N ARG A 6 -31.94 -16.18 -4.02
CA ARG A 6 -31.17 -14.93 -4.08
C ARG A 6 -31.40 -14.22 -5.43
N GLY A 7 -31.76 -12.95 -5.44
CA GLY A 7 -31.86 -12.16 -6.68
C GLY A 7 -30.50 -11.62 -7.16
N THR A 8 -30.41 -11.22 -8.43
CA THR A 8 -29.22 -10.56 -9.00
C THR A 8 -28.85 -9.29 -8.24
N LEU A 9 -29.83 -8.49 -7.79
CA LEU A 9 -29.59 -7.28 -6.99
C LEU A 9 -28.98 -7.59 -5.63
N SER A 10 -29.50 -8.59 -4.90
CA SER A 10 -28.89 -9.02 -3.64
C SER A 10 -27.48 -9.58 -3.84
N LEU A 11 -27.24 -10.26 -4.98
CA LEU A 11 -25.91 -10.73 -5.34
C LEU A 11 -24.92 -9.58 -5.59
N LEU A 12 -25.33 -8.60 -6.39
CA LEU A 12 -24.55 -7.41 -6.66
C LEU A 12 -24.29 -6.64 -5.37
N TYR A 13 -25.30 -6.42 -4.53
CA TYR A 13 -25.16 -5.70 -3.28
C TYR A 13 -24.14 -6.36 -2.35
N SER A 14 -24.30 -7.66 -2.06
CA SER A 14 -23.39 -8.41 -1.18
C SER A 14 -21.95 -8.35 -1.67
N CYS A 15 -21.71 -8.58 -2.98
CA CYS A 15 -20.37 -8.53 -3.55
C CYS A 15 -19.77 -7.11 -3.57
N LEU A 16 -20.51 -6.13 -4.11
CA LEU A 16 -20.02 -4.75 -4.24
C LEU A 16 -19.80 -4.10 -2.88
N PHE A 17 -20.67 -4.35 -1.90
CA PHE A 17 -20.50 -3.87 -0.54
C PHE A 17 -19.28 -4.49 0.13
N THR A 18 -19.06 -5.80 -0.04
CA THR A 18 -17.86 -6.48 0.45
C THR A 18 -16.59 -5.93 -0.22
N ILE A 19 -16.59 -5.75 -1.54
CA ILE A 19 -15.48 -5.13 -2.27
C ILE A 19 -15.22 -3.71 -1.76
N TYR A 20 -16.26 -2.89 -1.61
CA TYR A 20 -16.14 -1.53 -1.09
C TYR A 20 -15.50 -1.52 0.29
N ILE A 21 -16.00 -2.33 1.23
CA ILE A 21 -15.43 -2.44 2.57
C ILE A 21 -13.96 -2.87 2.50
N CYS A 22 -13.66 -3.90 1.72
CA CYS A 22 -12.32 -4.46 1.60
C CYS A 22 -11.31 -3.53 0.94
N THR A 23 -11.75 -2.60 0.10
CA THR A 23 -10.86 -1.73 -0.69
C THR A 23 -10.84 -0.28 -0.20
N TRP A 24 -11.90 0.18 0.47
CA TRP A 24 -11.96 1.52 1.06
C TRP A 24 -11.30 1.57 2.43
N TYR A 25 -11.56 0.58 3.30
CA TYR A 25 -11.09 0.59 4.68
C TYR A 25 -9.76 -0.14 4.89
N ALA A 26 -9.35 -1.02 3.97
CA ALA A 26 -8.05 -1.67 4.06
C ALA A 26 -6.88 -0.81 3.57
N VAL A 27 -7.15 0.28 2.85
CA VAL A 27 -6.11 1.14 2.29
C VAL A 27 -5.66 2.16 3.34
N HIS A 28 -4.50 1.89 3.95
CA HIS A 28 -3.87 2.80 4.90
C HIS A 28 -3.03 3.83 4.14
N LEU A 29 -3.65 4.95 3.77
CA LEU A 29 -2.97 6.04 3.07
C LEU A 29 -1.98 6.78 3.97
N ASN A 30 -0.98 7.39 3.33
CA ASN A 30 -0.05 8.30 4.00
C ASN A 30 -0.77 9.60 4.41
N VAL A 31 -0.23 10.27 5.42
CA VAL A 31 -0.84 11.45 6.03
C VAL A 31 -0.95 12.58 4.98
N PRO A 32 -2.12 13.23 4.83
CA PRO A 32 -2.29 14.41 3.98
C PRO A 32 -1.29 15.52 4.29
N ALA A 33 -0.87 16.28 3.30
CA ALA A 33 -0.07 17.48 3.50
C ALA A 33 -0.94 18.62 4.05
N ASP A 34 -0.34 19.63 4.69
CA ASP A 34 -1.09 20.75 5.29
C ASP A 34 -1.82 21.60 4.23
N ASP A 35 -1.36 21.56 2.96
CA ASP A 35 -1.95 22.21 1.80
C ASP A 35 -2.90 21.31 0.99
N ASP A 36 -3.08 20.04 1.38
CA ASP A 36 -3.99 19.13 0.68
C ASP A 36 -5.45 19.55 0.93
N THR A 37 -6.20 19.81 -0.14
CA THR A 37 -7.65 20.03 -0.05
C THR A 37 -8.40 18.73 0.27
N SER A 38 -9.58 18.82 0.89
CA SER A 38 -10.43 17.66 1.17
C SER A 38 -10.73 16.82 -0.09
N LEU A 39 -10.90 17.47 -1.24
CA LEU A 39 -11.09 16.80 -2.52
C LEU A 39 -9.84 16.01 -2.93
N ALA A 40 -8.64 16.58 -2.77
CA ALA A 40 -7.39 15.87 -3.08
C ALA A 40 -7.20 14.62 -2.20
N ILE A 41 -7.60 14.69 -0.93
CA ILE A 41 -7.57 13.56 0.01
C ILE A 41 -8.52 12.46 -0.45
N VAL A 42 -9.77 12.81 -0.79
CA VAL A 42 -10.77 11.84 -1.27
C VAL A 42 -10.36 11.24 -2.62
N LEU A 43 -9.90 12.04 -3.58
CA LEU A 43 -9.44 11.55 -4.88
C LEU A 43 -8.24 10.60 -4.74
N ARG A 44 -7.34 10.85 -3.79
CA ARG A 44 -6.24 9.94 -3.47
C ARG A 44 -6.77 8.60 -2.95
N LYS A 45 -7.79 8.61 -2.09
CA LYS A 45 -8.44 7.39 -1.57
C LYS A 45 -9.17 6.62 -2.67
N VAL A 46 -9.94 7.30 -3.52
CA VAL A 46 -10.60 6.71 -4.69
C VAL A 46 -9.58 6.11 -5.66
N LYS A 47 -8.47 6.79 -5.94
CA LYS A 47 -7.39 6.27 -6.78
C LYS A 47 -6.85 4.94 -6.23
N TRP A 48 -6.51 4.89 -4.94
CA TRP A 48 -5.96 3.68 -4.34
C TRP A 48 -7.00 2.56 -4.17
N MET A 49 -8.27 2.89 -3.97
CA MET A 49 -9.37 1.92 -4.05
C MET A 49 -9.44 1.29 -5.45
N GLY A 50 -9.38 2.12 -6.50
CA GLY A 50 -9.32 1.64 -7.89
C GLY A 50 -8.12 0.73 -8.16
N VAL A 51 -6.94 1.07 -7.62
CA VAL A 51 -5.75 0.21 -7.69
C VAL A 51 -5.98 -1.10 -6.94
N ALA A 52 -6.61 -1.11 -5.77
CA ALA A 52 -6.90 -2.34 -5.03
C ALA A 52 -7.91 -3.25 -5.74
N ILE A 53 -8.84 -2.70 -6.52
CA ILE A 53 -9.79 -3.47 -7.35
C ILE A 53 -9.09 -3.99 -8.62
N LEU A 54 -8.35 -3.12 -9.30
CA LEU A 54 -7.72 -3.44 -10.58
C LEU A 54 -6.50 -4.35 -10.42
N ALA A 55 -5.68 -4.11 -9.41
CA ALA A 55 -4.42 -4.78 -9.14
C ALA A 55 -4.22 -5.05 -7.63
N PRO A 56 -5.06 -5.89 -7.01
CA PRO A 56 -4.97 -6.21 -5.58
C PRO A 56 -3.60 -6.78 -5.19
N GLU A 57 -2.97 -7.58 -6.06
CA GLU A 57 -1.62 -8.11 -5.86
C GLU A 57 -0.56 -7.01 -5.74
N TYR A 58 -0.73 -5.91 -6.46
CA TYR A 58 0.15 -4.75 -6.35
C TYR A 58 -0.09 -3.99 -5.04
N ALA A 59 -1.34 -3.87 -4.61
CA ALA A 59 -1.68 -3.26 -3.32
C ALA A 59 -1.06 -4.04 -2.15
N VAL A 60 -1.14 -5.38 -2.18
CA VAL A 60 -0.50 -6.28 -1.20
C VAL A 60 1.03 -6.17 -1.26
N THR A 61 1.60 -6.15 -2.46
CA THR A 61 3.06 -5.99 -2.64
C THR A 61 3.56 -4.65 -2.09
N ASN A 62 2.79 -3.57 -2.27
CA ASN A 62 3.10 -2.26 -1.70
C ASN A 62 3.05 -2.31 -0.16
N ALA A 63 2.08 -3.03 0.42
CA ALA A 63 2.03 -3.25 1.87
C ALA A 63 3.25 -4.04 2.38
N PHE A 64 3.69 -5.06 1.64
CA PHE A 64 4.90 -5.82 1.94
C PHE A 64 6.16 -4.94 1.88
N GLN A 65 6.28 -4.11 0.84
CA GLN A 65 7.43 -3.23 0.69
C GLN A 65 7.53 -2.21 1.83
N GLN A 66 6.40 -1.72 2.33
CA GLN A 66 6.38 -0.81 3.48
C GLN A 66 6.69 -1.53 4.80
N SER A 67 6.17 -2.74 4.98
CA SER A 67 6.31 -3.51 6.23
C SER A 67 7.68 -4.16 6.40
N SER A 68 8.27 -4.69 5.31
CA SER A 68 9.48 -5.51 5.37
C SER A 68 10.71 -4.78 5.96
N PRO A 69 11.07 -3.55 5.53
CA PRO A 69 12.17 -2.80 6.14
C PRO A 69 11.91 -2.46 7.61
N ILE A 70 10.65 -2.21 7.97
CA ILE A 70 10.27 -1.88 9.35
C ILE A 70 10.37 -3.12 10.23
N LEU A 71 9.92 -4.29 9.76
CA LEU A 71 10.04 -5.55 10.51
C LEU A 71 11.50 -5.97 10.68
N ALA A 72 12.31 -5.82 9.63
CA ALA A 72 13.74 -6.12 9.68
C ALA A 72 14.48 -5.20 10.66
N LYS A 73 14.19 -3.90 10.65
CA LYS A 73 14.84 -2.90 11.52
C LYS A 73 14.25 -2.83 12.91
N GLY A 74 12.97 -3.12 13.09
CA GLY A 74 12.30 -3.14 14.39
C GLY A 74 12.87 -4.22 15.32
N LYS A 75 13.38 -5.32 14.76
CA LYS A 75 14.17 -6.33 15.49
C LYS A 75 15.56 -5.85 15.91
N GLN A 76 16.07 -4.79 15.27
CA GLN A 76 17.41 -4.23 15.47
C GLN A 76 17.37 -2.84 16.12
N ALA A 77 16.19 -2.30 16.46
CA ALA A 77 16.06 -0.96 17.00
C ALA A 77 16.71 -0.90 18.39
N PRO A 78 17.80 -0.14 18.59
CA PRO A 78 18.35 0.10 19.91
C PRO A 78 17.34 0.91 20.73
N VAL A 79 17.44 0.81 22.05
CA VAL A 79 16.85 1.76 23.01
C VAL A 79 17.46 3.14 22.74
N LEU A 80 16.90 3.87 21.77
CA LEU A 80 17.31 5.24 21.50
C LEU A 80 16.64 6.13 22.55
N TYR A 81 17.40 6.54 23.55
CA TYR A 81 17.03 7.61 24.50
C TYR A 81 15.71 7.38 25.26
N HIS A 82 15.59 6.24 25.97
CA HIS A 82 14.46 5.91 26.87
C HIS A 82 13.07 5.79 26.22
N LEU A 83 12.99 5.85 24.89
CA LEU A 83 11.78 5.56 24.13
C LEU A 83 11.77 4.08 23.75
N GLU A 84 10.76 3.34 24.21
CA GLU A 84 10.45 2.02 23.67
C GLU A 84 9.87 2.18 22.27
N TRP A 85 10.73 2.11 21.27
CA TRP A 85 10.34 2.23 19.88
C TRP A 85 9.54 1.02 19.43
N THR A 86 8.24 1.23 19.19
CA THR A 86 7.36 0.17 18.68
C THR A 86 7.21 0.22 17.15
N MET A 87 6.79 -0.87 16.54
CA MET A 87 6.50 -0.97 15.09
C MET A 87 5.53 0.13 14.61
N THR A 88 4.60 0.52 15.48
CA THR A 88 3.62 1.59 15.25
C THR A 88 4.32 2.94 15.01
N HIS A 89 5.35 3.27 15.79
CA HIS A 89 6.14 4.49 15.61
C HIS A 89 6.87 4.53 14.27
N ALA A 90 7.47 3.40 13.88
CA ALA A 90 8.16 3.32 12.60
C ALA A 90 7.19 3.49 11.41
N TYR A 91 5.99 2.92 11.47
CA TYR A 91 4.95 3.17 10.47
C TYR A 91 4.51 4.63 10.42
N LEU A 92 4.40 5.32 11.55
CA LEU A 92 4.03 6.74 11.56
C LEU A 92 5.05 7.62 10.84
N ILE A 93 6.34 7.30 10.97
CA ILE A 93 7.42 8.01 10.30
C ILE A 93 7.38 7.75 8.80
N GLU A 94 7.22 6.49 8.38
CA GLU A 94 7.10 6.11 6.97
C GLU A 94 5.86 6.70 6.29
N MET A 95 4.76 6.88 7.03
CA MET A 95 3.58 7.59 6.54
C MET A 95 3.74 9.11 6.45
N GLY A 96 4.88 9.65 6.90
CA GLY A 96 5.19 11.08 6.86
C GLY A 96 4.42 11.90 7.89
N ARG A 97 4.08 11.31 9.05
CA ARG A 97 3.29 12.00 10.08
C ARG A 97 4.08 13.05 10.86
N LEU A 98 5.41 13.01 10.84
CA LEU A 98 6.22 13.96 11.59
C LEU A 98 6.51 15.20 10.74
N SER A 99 6.04 16.35 11.24
CA SER A 99 6.34 17.66 10.68
C SER A 99 7.10 18.50 11.70
N ALA A 100 8.14 19.19 11.25
CA ALA A 100 8.86 20.21 11.98
C ALA A 100 8.21 21.57 11.72
N GLU A 101 7.94 22.35 12.77
CA GLU A 101 7.53 23.75 12.64
C GLU A 101 8.75 24.67 12.79
N LEU A 102 8.96 25.53 11.78
CA LEU A 102 10.03 26.52 11.72
C LEU A 102 9.66 27.79 12.51
N SER A 103 10.66 28.61 12.84
CA SER A 103 10.47 29.88 13.56
C SER A 103 9.61 30.90 12.79
N ASN A 104 9.55 30.79 11.47
CA ASN A 104 8.67 31.61 10.61
C ASN A 104 7.25 31.04 10.47
N GLY A 105 6.89 29.98 11.22
CA GLY A 105 5.59 29.32 11.18
C GLY A 105 5.41 28.32 10.03
N ALA A 106 6.39 28.17 9.13
CA ALA A 106 6.31 27.19 8.06
C ALA A 106 6.48 25.76 8.60
N ARG A 107 5.73 24.81 8.05
CA ARG A 107 5.78 23.40 8.44
C ARG A 107 6.48 22.56 7.40
N VAL A 108 7.36 21.67 7.86
CA VAL A 108 8.23 20.86 7.02
C VAL A 108 8.12 19.39 7.40
N ARG A 109 7.67 18.54 6.47
CA ARG A 109 7.58 17.10 6.70
C ARG A 109 8.97 16.46 6.70
N LEU A 110 9.27 15.67 7.73
CA LEU A 110 10.53 14.94 7.84
C LEU A 110 10.40 13.58 7.13
N SER A 111 11.31 13.29 6.19
CA SER A 111 11.38 11.97 5.56
C SER A 111 11.98 10.93 6.52
N PRO A 112 11.70 9.62 6.36
CA PRO A 112 12.28 8.58 7.22
C PRO A 112 13.81 8.56 7.25
N GLY A 113 14.45 8.90 6.13
CA GLY A 113 15.90 9.01 6.04
C GLY A 113 16.44 10.17 6.87
N ARG A 114 15.86 11.37 6.70
CA ARG A 114 16.25 12.57 7.46
C ARG A 114 15.95 12.42 8.95
N PHE A 115 14.81 11.81 9.27
CA PHE A 115 14.46 11.46 10.63
C PHE A 115 15.55 10.60 11.30
N ARG A 116 16.07 9.58 10.60
CA ARG A 116 17.17 8.75 11.11
C ARG A 116 18.47 9.54 11.31
N GLU A 117 18.77 10.46 10.40
CA GLU A 117 19.94 11.33 10.52
C GLU A 117 19.86 12.21 11.78
N LEU A 118 18.72 12.88 12.00
CA LEU A 118 18.49 13.73 13.18
C LEU A 118 18.61 12.96 14.50
N THR A 119 18.03 11.76 14.55
CA THR A 119 18.05 10.91 15.75
C THR A 119 19.44 10.35 16.04
N ASN A 120 20.20 9.92 15.01
CA ASN A 120 21.59 9.49 15.16
C ASN A 120 22.52 10.62 15.65
N ASP A 121 22.18 11.85 15.29
CA ASP A 121 22.90 13.05 15.72
C ASP A 121 22.48 13.55 17.12
N GLY A 122 21.58 12.84 17.79
CA GLY A 122 21.23 13.07 19.19
C GLY A 122 20.01 13.95 19.43
N MET A 123 19.22 14.27 18.39
CA MET A 123 17.95 14.97 18.59
C MET A 123 16.97 14.09 19.38
N ARG A 124 16.51 14.61 20.52
CA ARG A 124 15.42 14.02 21.31
C ARG A 124 14.09 14.50 20.77
N LEU A 125 13.23 13.55 20.40
CA LEU A 125 11.89 13.81 19.91
C LEU A 125 10.88 13.79 21.06
N PRO A 126 9.74 14.47 20.92
CA PRO A 126 8.68 14.39 21.91
C PRO A 126 8.24 12.91 22.05
N PHE A 127 8.11 12.46 23.30
CA PHE A 127 7.58 11.13 23.59
C PHE A 127 6.10 11.10 23.24
N ILE A 128 5.70 10.11 22.44
CA ILE A 128 4.31 9.88 22.06
C ILE A 128 4.02 8.45 22.43
N SER A 129 3.00 8.24 23.26
CA SER A 129 2.65 6.87 23.66
C SER A 129 1.91 6.15 22.52
N GLU A 130 2.10 4.84 22.40
CA GLU A 130 1.31 4.02 21.46
C GLU A 130 -0.19 4.14 21.73
N LYS A 131 -0.58 4.26 23.00
CA LYS A 131 -1.98 4.50 23.40
C LYS A 131 -2.53 5.81 22.86
N GLU A 132 -1.76 6.89 22.86
CA GLU A 132 -2.19 8.18 22.28
C GLU A 132 -2.37 8.08 20.76
N ILE A 133 -1.53 7.28 20.09
CA ILE A 133 -1.65 7.00 18.66
C ILE A 133 -2.92 6.20 18.35
N GLU A 134 -3.18 5.15 19.13
CA GLU A 134 -4.37 4.31 19.02
C GLU A 134 -5.64 5.11 19.32
N ASP A 135 -5.63 5.97 20.34
CA ASP A 135 -6.77 6.79 20.75
C ASP A 135 -7.21 7.79 19.67
N ARG A 136 -6.28 8.30 18.87
CA ARG A 136 -6.61 9.15 17.71
C ARG A 136 -7.17 8.35 16.53
N SER A 137 -7.09 7.03 16.58
CA SER A 137 -7.66 6.12 15.57
C SER A 137 -9.02 5.53 15.97
N LYS A 138 -9.69 6.05 17.02
CA LYS A 138 -10.96 5.51 17.57
C LYS A 138 -12.09 5.29 16.54
N ALA A 139 -12.17 6.07 15.45
CA ALA A 139 -13.13 5.82 14.37
C ALA A 139 -12.85 4.51 13.58
N SER A 140 -11.68 3.91 13.75
CA SER A 140 -11.23 2.74 13.00
C SER A 140 -11.77 1.41 13.53
N TRP A 141 -12.05 1.26 14.84
CA TRP A 141 -12.39 -0.06 15.39
C TRP A 141 -13.81 -0.50 15.03
N MET A 142 -14.79 0.42 15.07
CA MET A 142 -16.18 0.13 14.68
C MET A 142 -16.27 -0.30 13.22
N THR A 143 -15.53 0.41 12.37
CA THR A 143 -15.41 0.14 10.94
C THR A 143 -14.73 -1.21 10.67
N LYS A 144 -13.68 -1.54 11.43
CA LYS A 144 -13.02 -2.86 11.36
C LYS A 144 -13.96 -3.98 11.80
N LEU A 145 -14.76 -3.77 12.85
CA LEU A 145 -15.75 -4.74 13.31
C LEU A 145 -16.79 -5.01 12.23
N LEU A 146 -17.37 -3.95 11.64
CA LEU A 146 -18.31 -4.08 10.53
C LEU A 146 -17.70 -4.82 9.35
N ALA A 147 -16.45 -4.51 9.01
CA ALA A 147 -15.72 -5.20 7.95
C ALA A 147 -15.53 -6.70 8.25
N CYS A 148 -15.14 -7.04 9.48
CA CYS A 148 -14.98 -8.43 9.91
C CYS A 148 -16.29 -9.20 9.83
N VAL A 149 -17.40 -8.61 10.29
CA VAL A 149 -18.73 -9.23 10.21
C VAL A 149 -19.12 -9.47 8.76
N GLN A 150 -19.01 -8.45 7.90
CA GLN A 150 -19.34 -8.57 6.48
C GLN A 150 -18.50 -9.63 5.77
N ILE A 151 -17.18 -9.61 5.97
CA ILE A 151 -16.26 -10.57 5.36
C ILE A 151 -16.59 -11.99 5.84
N SER A 152 -16.80 -12.17 7.15
CA SER A 152 -17.11 -13.48 7.72
C SER A 152 -18.43 -14.02 7.17
N TRP A 153 -19.45 -13.18 7.09
CA TRP A 153 -20.74 -13.54 6.51
C TRP A 153 -20.59 -13.98 5.05
N PHE A 154 -19.93 -13.17 4.23
CA PHE A 154 -19.69 -13.46 2.82
C PHE A 154 -18.93 -14.78 2.62
N VAL A 155 -17.87 -15.01 3.40
CA VAL A 155 -17.07 -16.26 3.33
C VAL A 155 -17.90 -17.46 3.77
N MET A 156 -18.69 -17.35 4.84
CA MET A 156 -19.58 -18.43 5.29
C MET A 156 -20.63 -18.78 4.23
N GLU A 157 -21.21 -17.80 3.55
CA GLU A 157 -22.11 -18.04 2.42
C GLU A 157 -21.41 -18.85 1.32
N LEU A 158 -20.21 -18.45 0.89
CA LEU A 158 -19.47 -19.17 -0.15
C LEU A 158 -19.06 -20.59 0.26
N ILE A 159 -18.65 -20.79 1.52
CA ILE A 159 -18.38 -22.12 2.07
C ILE A 159 -19.65 -22.98 2.03
N GLY A 160 -20.78 -22.42 2.43
CA GLY A 160 -22.07 -23.11 2.36
C GLY A 160 -22.47 -23.50 0.95
N ARG A 161 -22.25 -22.62 -0.03
CA ARG A 161 -22.43 -22.95 -1.46
C ARG A 161 -21.53 -24.09 -1.89
N ALA A 162 -20.25 -24.06 -1.51
CA ALA A 162 -19.29 -25.11 -1.85
C ALA A 162 -19.68 -26.47 -1.25
N ILE A 163 -20.06 -26.52 0.02
CA ILE A 163 -20.52 -27.75 0.70
C ILE A 163 -21.78 -28.30 0.03
N GLN A 164 -22.73 -27.43 -0.32
CA GLN A 164 -23.99 -27.80 -0.96
C GLN A 164 -23.87 -27.98 -2.48
N ARG A 165 -22.65 -27.88 -3.05
CA ARG A 165 -22.35 -27.98 -4.48
C ARG A 165 -23.19 -27.04 -5.36
N LEU A 166 -23.46 -25.85 -4.84
CA LEU A 166 -24.12 -24.78 -5.59
C LEU A 166 -23.09 -24.02 -6.44
N PRO A 167 -23.41 -23.65 -7.69
CA PRO A 167 -22.47 -22.92 -8.54
C PRO A 167 -22.25 -21.50 -8.02
N THR A 168 -21.00 -21.03 -8.04
CA THR A 168 -20.62 -19.68 -7.61
C THR A 168 -20.50 -18.76 -8.82
N SER A 169 -20.96 -17.52 -8.70
CA SER A 169 -20.81 -16.53 -9.77
C SER A 169 -19.37 -16.03 -9.89
N SER A 170 -19.03 -15.50 -11.07
CA SER A 170 -17.72 -14.86 -11.29
C SER A 170 -17.47 -13.67 -10.39
N LEU A 171 -18.52 -12.91 -10.07
CA LEU A 171 -18.41 -11.78 -9.15
C LEU A 171 -18.12 -12.22 -7.71
N GLU A 172 -18.74 -13.31 -7.26
CA GLU A 172 -18.49 -13.86 -5.93
C GLU A 172 -17.06 -14.38 -5.77
N ALA A 173 -16.56 -15.13 -6.76
CA ALA A 173 -15.18 -15.62 -6.72
C ALA A 173 -14.16 -14.48 -6.80
N PHE A 174 -14.43 -13.45 -7.62
CA PHE A 174 -13.61 -12.24 -7.65
C PHE A 174 -13.61 -11.52 -6.29
N THR A 175 -14.78 -11.38 -5.67
CA THR A 175 -14.91 -10.77 -4.34
C THR A 175 -14.11 -11.56 -3.30
N LEU A 176 -14.16 -12.89 -3.32
CA LEU A 176 -13.37 -13.74 -2.44
C LEU A 176 -11.86 -13.54 -2.64
N ALA A 177 -11.40 -13.39 -3.89
CA ALA A 177 -10.01 -13.11 -4.20
C ALA A 177 -9.56 -11.73 -3.66
N ILE A 178 -10.43 -10.71 -3.75
CA ILE A 178 -10.21 -9.40 -3.11
C ILE A 178 -10.14 -9.53 -1.60
N VAL A 179 -11.07 -10.26 -0.97
CA VAL A 179 -11.05 -10.54 0.48
C VAL A 179 -9.74 -11.17 0.90
N ALA A 180 -9.26 -12.19 0.19
CA ALA A 180 -8.00 -12.86 0.49
C ALA A 180 -6.81 -11.89 0.42
N CYS A 181 -6.74 -11.06 -0.62
CA CYS A 181 -5.70 -10.04 -0.75
C CYS A 181 -5.78 -9.01 0.39
N THR A 182 -6.98 -8.55 0.72
CA THR A 182 -7.21 -7.61 1.82
C THR A 182 -6.80 -8.18 3.17
N LEU A 183 -7.04 -9.46 3.45
CA LEU A 183 -6.59 -10.11 4.69
C LEU A 183 -5.07 -10.17 4.79
N VAL A 184 -4.37 -10.48 3.70
CA VAL A 184 -2.90 -10.46 3.66
C VAL A 184 -2.37 -9.03 3.85
N GLN A 185 -2.99 -8.05 3.18
CA GLN A 185 -2.65 -6.64 3.34
C GLN A 185 -2.86 -6.17 4.79
N TYR A 186 -3.98 -6.55 5.41
CA TYR A 186 -4.27 -6.25 6.80
C TYR A 186 -3.22 -6.87 7.73
N PHE A 187 -2.82 -8.12 7.51
CA PHE A 187 -1.76 -8.78 8.27
C PHE A 187 -0.42 -8.04 8.18
N LEU A 188 -0.03 -7.61 6.97
CA LEU A 188 1.21 -6.83 6.76
C LEU A 188 1.14 -5.46 7.45
N TRP A 189 -0.05 -4.89 7.59
CA TRP A 189 -0.29 -3.57 8.17
C TRP A 189 -0.95 -3.59 9.57
N LEU A 190 -0.84 -4.69 10.32
CA LEU A 190 -1.45 -4.80 11.66
C LEU A 190 -1.08 -3.64 12.60
N LYS A 191 0.18 -3.20 12.54
CA LYS A 191 0.72 -2.10 13.36
C LYS A 191 0.72 -0.75 12.66
N LYS A 192 0.21 -0.66 11.43
CA LYS A 192 0.09 0.60 10.71
C LYS A 192 -1.25 1.26 11.08
N PRO A 193 -1.25 2.46 11.68
CA PRO A 193 -2.51 3.09 12.06
C PRO A 193 -3.33 3.52 10.83
N LEU A 194 -4.66 3.46 10.93
CA LEU A 194 -5.63 3.71 9.84
C LEU A 194 -6.18 5.14 9.93
N ASP A 195 -6.39 5.78 8.76
CA ASP A 195 -7.05 7.08 8.59
C ASP A 195 -6.49 8.21 9.48
N VAL A 196 -5.16 8.25 9.62
CA VAL A 196 -4.47 9.30 10.38
C VAL A 196 -4.39 10.58 9.56
N GLN A 197 -5.20 11.59 9.91
CA GLN A 197 -5.28 12.84 9.14
C GLN A 197 -4.39 13.96 9.66
N THR A 198 -4.03 13.95 10.94
CA THR A 198 -3.25 15.03 11.56
C THR A 198 -1.78 14.66 11.70
N PRO A 199 -0.86 15.49 11.17
CA PRO A 199 0.56 15.35 11.46
C PRO A 199 0.82 15.66 12.94
N ILE A 200 1.83 14.99 13.47
CA ILE A 200 2.42 15.34 14.76
C ILE A 200 3.42 16.45 14.47
N ILE A 201 3.17 17.60 15.08
CA ILE A 201 4.02 18.77 14.94
C ILE A 201 5.07 18.71 16.03
N ILE A 202 6.32 18.56 15.63
CA ILE A 202 7.46 18.76 16.51
C ILE A 202 7.72 20.26 16.49
N ASN A 203 7.30 20.93 17.57
CA ASN A 203 7.59 22.35 17.74
C ASN A 203 9.09 22.48 18.05
N LEU A 204 9.80 22.98 17.05
CA LEU A 204 11.24 23.17 17.09
C LEU A 204 11.52 24.68 17.08
N ALA A 205 10.73 25.46 17.83
CA ALA A 205 10.80 26.93 17.94
C ALA A 205 12.18 27.52 18.34
N ASN A 206 13.17 26.65 18.52
CA ASN A 206 14.54 26.96 18.90
C ASN A 206 15.54 26.81 17.76
N PHE A 207 15.06 26.59 16.53
CA PHE A 207 15.90 26.69 15.36
C PHE A 207 16.24 28.15 15.09
N TYR A 208 17.50 28.50 15.33
CA TYR A 208 18.02 29.81 15.00
C TYR A 208 18.08 29.93 13.47
N ASN A 209 17.29 30.85 12.91
CA ASN A 209 17.16 31.06 11.46
C ASN A 209 16.87 29.78 10.65
N GLY A 210 16.09 28.83 11.20
CA GLY A 210 15.77 27.58 10.51
C GLY A 210 16.87 26.52 10.54
N HIS A 211 17.92 26.72 11.35
CA HIS A 211 18.98 25.73 11.54
C HIS A 211 18.91 25.00 12.88
N ILE A 212 19.17 23.70 12.85
CA ILE A 212 19.43 22.87 14.03
C ILE A 212 20.89 23.05 14.39
N LEU A 213 21.20 23.57 15.58
CA LEU A 213 22.58 23.91 15.94
C LEU A 213 23.32 22.77 16.63
N LYS A 214 24.65 22.78 16.47
CA LYS A 214 25.55 21.91 17.24
C LYS A 214 25.78 22.43 18.65
N PRO A 215 25.96 21.54 19.66
CA PRO A 215 26.33 21.99 20.99
C PRO A 215 27.70 22.68 20.96
N GLY A 216 27.77 23.92 21.46
CA GLY A 216 28.98 24.75 21.52
C GLY A 216 28.75 26.09 22.23
N ASN A 217 29.84 26.86 22.46
CA ASN A 217 29.89 28.03 23.35
C ASN A 217 29.16 29.30 22.85
N GLY A 218 28.27 29.17 21.88
CA GLY A 218 27.52 30.29 21.29
C GLY A 218 26.04 29.96 21.05
N LEU A 219 25.49 28.98 21.78
CA LEU A 219 24.06 28.71 21.75
C LEU A 219 23.31 29.92 22.34
N PRO A 220 22.35 30.50 21.61
CA PRO A 220 21.47 31.49 22.20
C PRO A 220 20.68 30.85 23.35
N GLU A 221 20.39 31.65 24.37
CA GLU A 221 19.84 31.21 25.67
C GLU A 221 18.49 30.48 25.57
N ASN A 222 17.78 30.64 24.44
CA ASN A 222 16.51 30.02 24.15
C ASN A 222 16.60 28.66 23.41
N ALA A 223 17.79 28.18 23.04
CA ALA A 223 17.90 26.97 22.21
C ALA A 223 17.60 25.65 22.97
N LYS A 224 16.38 25.06 22.85
CA LYS A 224 16.05 23.76 23.52
C LYS A 224 16.52 22.49 22.79
N TYR A 225 16.97 22.55 21.52
CA TYR A 225 17.35 21.36 20.75
C TYR A 225 18.76 21.51 20.17
N THR A 226 19.61 20.49 20.34
CA THR A 226 20.98 20.44 19.81
C THR A 226 21.25 19.08 19.17
N CYS A 227 22.18 19.03 18.21
CA CYS A 227 22.60 17.77 17.59
C CYS A 227 24.07 17.83 17.15
N LYS A 228 24.71 16.73 16.75
CA LYS A 228 26.16 16.73 16.46
C LYS A 228 26.56 17.64 15.28
N ARG A 229 25.64 17.91 14.34
CA ARG A 229 25.88 18.71 13.11
C ARG A 229 24.95 19.91 13.04
N SER A 230 25.25 20.87 12.17
CA SER A 230 24.28 21.92 11.82
C SER A 230 23.40 21.44 10.67
N TYR A 231 22.08 21.59 10.76
CA TYR A 231 21.15 21.21 9.69
C TYR A 231 20.26 22.38 9.28
N ASP A 232 20.15 22.63 7.98
CA ASP A 232 19.09 23.49 7.44
C ASP A 232 17.78 22.70 7.33
N VAL A 233 16.76 23.12 8.08
CA VAL A 233 15.47 22.42 8.16
C VAL A 233 14.70 22.52 6.84
N SER A 234 14.91 23.57 6.04
CA SER A 234 14.31 23.68 4.71
C SER A 234 14.82 22.59 3.76
N GLN A 235 16.08 22.15 3.93
CA GLN A 235 16.66 21.03 3.19
C GLN A 235 16.27 19.66 3.75
N LEU A 236 15.76 19.62 4.99
CA LEU A 236 15.18 18.42 5.59
C LEU A 236 13.75 18.15 5.12
N ALA A 237 13.13 19.12 4.44
CA ALA A 237 11.84 18.95 3.80
C ALA A 237 11.88 17.75 2.88
N SER A 238 11.05 16.76 3.18
CA SER A 238 10.89 15.63 2.27
C SER A 238 10.47 16.21 0.92
N GLU A 239 11.20 15.88 -0.15
CA GLU A 239 10.69 16.00 -1.51
C GLU A 239 9.42 15.16 -1.61
N ARG A 240 8.28 15.77 -1.26
CA ARG A 240 6.90 15.30 -1.32
C ARG A 240 6.80 13.85 -1.77
N HIS A 241 7.17 12.86 -0.92
CA HIS A 241 7.42 11.45 -1.28
C HIS A 241 7.03 11.18 -2.73
N ARG A 242 7.85 11.63 -3.69
CA ARG A 242 7.51 11.50 -5.10
C ARG A 242 7.46 10.01 -5.26
N ASN A 243 6.26 9.47 -5.51
CA ASN A 243 5.95 8.05 -5.60
C ASN A 243 7.24 7.34 -5.98
N LEU A 244 7.85 6.59 -5.05
CA LEU A 244 9.14 5.94 -5.32
C LEU A 244 9.01 5.38 -6.72
N ASN A 245 9.77 5.93 -7.67
CA ASN A 245 9.66 5.50 -9.05
C ASN A 245 9.74 3.97 -8.97
N PRO A 246 8.83 3.21 -9.60
CA PRO A 246 8.88 1.75 -9.52
C PRO A 246 10.27 1.20 -9.95
N PHE A 247 11.08 2.04 -10.60
CA PHE A 247 12.46 1.89 -11.01
C PHE A 247 13.55 2.09 -9.94
N THR A 248 13.33 2.79 -8.82
CA THR A 248 14.47 3.39 -8.08
C THR A 248 15.27 2.45 -7.18
N LEU A 249 14.74 1.30 -6.74
CA LEU A 249 15.48 0.39 -5.87
C LEU A 249 15.15 -1.06 -6.23
N TRP A 250 16.08 -1.71 -6.93
CA TRP A 250 16.03 -3.14 -7.16
C TRP A 250 15.93 -3.86 -5.81
N ASN A 251 14.84 -4.60 -5.62
CA ASN A 251 14.60 -5.39 -4.42
C ASN A 251 14.06 -6.78 -4.86
N PRO A 252 14.90 -7.83 -4.85
CA PRO A 252 14.50 -9.14 -5.34
C PRO A 252 13.41 -9.75 -4.47
N ALA A 253 13.42 -9.51 -3.15
CA ALA A 253 12.37 -9.98 -2.26
C ALA A 253 10.99 -9.39 -2.63
N ARG A 254 10.94 -8.11 -3.03
CA ARG A 254 9.72 -7.49 -3.56
C ARG A 254 9.26 -8.18 -4.85
N ALA A 255 10.17 -8.44 -5.78
CA ALA A 255 9.84 -9.10 -7.05
C ALA A 255 9.32 -10.52 -6.84
N TYR A 256 9.99 -11.34 -6.02
CA TYR A 256 9.54 -12.70 -5.70
C TYR A 256 8.19 -12.70 -4.98
N PHE A 257 8.01 -11.80 -4.01
CA PHE A 257 6.73 -11.69 -3.30
C PHE A 257 5.60 -11.26 -4.25
N MET A 258 5.85 -10.31 -5.15
CA MET A 258 4.87 -9.90 -6.17
C MET A 258 4.51 -11.06 -7.10
N MET A 259 5.50 -11.84 -7.56
CA MET A 259 5.25 -13.04 -8.37
C MET A 259 4.35 -14.03 -7.62
N PHE A 260 4.68 -14.33 -6.36
CA PHE A 260 3.91 -15.25 -5.54
C PHE A 260 2.45 -14.81 -5.38
N VAL A 261 2.20 -13.56 -5.00
CA VAL A 261 0.85 -13.03 -4.81
C VAL A 261 0.10 -12.95 -6.14
N ALA A 262 0.75 -12.49 -7.22
CA ALA A 262 0.14 -12.42 -8.55
C ALA A 262 -0.22 -13.82 -9.10
N SER A 263 0.60 -14.84 -8.84
CA SER A 263 0.30 -16.22 -9.22
C SER A 263 -0.92 -16.76 -8.46
N ILE A 264 -1.01 -16.54 -7.14
CA ILE A 264 -2.18 -16.96 -6.35
C ILE A 264 -3.45 -16.26 -6.84
N PHE A 265 -3.39 -14.94 -7.01
CA PHE A 265 -4.54 -14.16 -7.45
C PHE A 265 -4.95 -14.51 -8.89
N GLY A 266 -3.99 -14.67 -9.79
CA GLY A 266 -4.24 -15.08 -11.16
C GLY A 266 -4.77 -16.51 -11.28
N ALA A 267 -4.34 -17.42 -10.40
CA ALA A 267 -4.88 -18.77 -10.31
C ALA A 267 -6.39 -18.78 -10.00
N CYS A 268 -6.91 -17.80 -9.24
CA CYS A 268 -8.35 -17.68 -8.99
C CYS A 268 -9.16 -17.52 -10.30
N HIS A 269 -8.64 -16.80 -11.29
CA HIS A 269 -9.31 -16.67 -12.60
C HIS A 269 -9.19 -17.94 -13.45
N LEU A 270 -8.07 -18.66 -13.30
CA LEU A 270 -7.86 -19.94 -13.96
C LEU A 270 -8.75 -21.06 -13.39
N LEU A 271 -9.17 -20.99 -12.12
CA LEU A 271 -10.14 -21.95 -11.55
C LEU A 271 -11.49 -21.91 -12.28
N ALA A 272 -11.83 -20.79 -12.93
CA ALA A 272 -13.02 -20.62 -13.76
C ALA A 272 -12.86 -21.17 -15.20
N TRP A 273 -11.84 -22.01 -15.47
CA TRP A 273 -11.53 -22.48 -16.83
C TRP A 273 -12.70 -23.14 -17.57
N HIS A 274 -13.53 -23.86 -16.83
CA HIS A 274 -14.67 -24.64 -17.34
C HIS A 274 -16.02 -23.98 -17.04
N TRP A 275 -16.03 -22.73 -16.58
CA TRP A 275 -17.29 -22.04 -16.30
C TRP A 275 -18.08 -21.73 -17.56
N TYR A 276 -19.39 -21.53 -17.35
CA TYR A 276 -20.30 -21.11 -18.39
C TYR A 276 -20.08 -19.63 -18.70
N PHE A 277 -19.99 -19.31 -19.98
CA PHE A 277 -19.97 -17.96 -20.53
C PHE A 277 -21.01 -17.86 -21.64
N PRO A 278 -21.66 -16.70 -21.84
CA PRO A 278 -22.73 -16.54 -22.83
C PRO A 278 -22.30 -16.87 -24.26
N SER A 279 -21.04 -16.58 -24.62
CA SER A 279 -20.47 -16.90 -25.94
C SER A 279 -19.13 -17.66 -25.85
N PRO A 280 -18.77 -18.43 -26.90
CA PRO A 280 -17.44 -19.05 -27.01
C PRO A 280 -16.30 -18.01 -27.07
N ALA A 281 -16.56 -16.84 -27.64
CA ALA A 281 -15.59 -15.75 -27.75
C ALA A 281 -15.25 -15.16 -26.36
N GLU A 282 -16.26 -14.87 -25.54
CA GLU A 282 -16.08 -14.42 -24.15
C GLU A 282 -15.29 -15.45 -23.33
N ARG A 283 -15.60 -16.75 -23.51
CA ARG A 283 -14.85 -17.83 -22.85
C ARG A 283 -13.38 -17.87 -23.27
N MET A 284 -13.10 -17.69 -24.56
CA MET A 284 -11.73 -17.68 -25.08
C MET A 284 -10.97 -16.46 -24.56
N LEU A 285 -11.58 -15.29 -24.61
CA LEU A 285 -10.98 -14.05 -24.10
C LEU A 285 -10.74 -14.12 -22.59
N TRP A 286 -11.65 -14.69 -21.80
CA TRP A 286 -11.45 -14.97 -20.38
C TRP A 286 -10.18 -15.79 -20.13
N ARG A 287 -10.00 -16.88 -20.88
CA ARG A 287 -8.83 -17.77 -20.75
C ARG A 287 -7.53 -17.06 -21.13
N ILE A 288 -7.51 -16.36 -22.26
CA ILE A 288 -6.35 -15.61 -22.74
C ILE A 288 -5.95 -14.55 -21.72
N THR A 289 -6.91 -13.74 -21.26
CA THR A 289 -6.64 -12.65 -20.31
C THR A 289 -6.29 -13.16 -18.92
N SER A 290 -6.85 -14.29 -18.47
CA SER A 290 -6.46 -14.96 -17.22
C SER A 290 -5.00 -15.42 -17.26
N ILE A 291 -4.58 -16.07 -18.34
CA ILE A 291 -3.18 -16.48 -18.54
C ILE A 291 -2.27 -15.25 -18.60
N ALA A 292 -2.64 -14.23 -19.37
CA ALA A 292 -1.87 -12.99 -19.48
C ALA A 292 -1.71 -12.27 -18.13
N CYS A 293 -2.74 -12.27 -17.28
CA CYS A 293 -2.66 -11.67 -15.94
C CYS A 293 -1.68 -12.40 -15.01
N VAL A 294 -1.42 -13.69 -15.21
CA VAL A 294 -0.37 -14.42 -14.49
C VAL A 294 1.00 -14.17 -15.14
N ALA A 295 1.06 -14.26 -16.47
CA ALA A 295 2.31 -14.24 -17.22
C ALA A 295 2.98 -12.85 -17.26
N LEU A 296 2.22 -11.76 -17.43
CA LEU A 296 2.77 -10.42 -17.59
C LEU A 296 3.49 -9.91 -16.31
N PRO A 297 2.90 -10.01 -15.10
CA PRO A 297 3.61 -9.65 -13.87
C PRO A 297 4.81 -10.55 -13.61
N ALA A 298 4.69 -11.85 -13.89
CA ALA A 298 5.78 -12.81 -13.72
C ALA A 298 6.96 -12.51 -14.65
N ALA A 299 6.69 -12.23 -15.94
CA ALA A 299 7.70 -11.82 -16.90
C ALA A 299 8.37 -10.51 -16.49
N PHE A 300 7.60 -9.50 -16.05
CA PHE A 300 8.16 -8.26 -15.54
C PHE A 300 9.12 -8.51 -14.36
N CYS A 301 8.69 -9.26 -13.35
CA CYS A 301 9.50 -9.56 -12.18
C CYS A 301 10.75 -10.38 -12.53
N MET A 302 10.62 -11.39 -13.40
CA MET A 302 11.74 -12.21 -13.87
C MET A 302 12.77 -11.36 -14.62
N ILE A 303 12.32 -10.43 -15.47
CA ILE A 303 13.21 -9.48 -16.15
C ILE A 303 13.97 -8.62 -15.12
N GLN A 304 13.31 -8.12 -14.06
CA GLN A 304 14.00 -7.34 -13.02
C GLN A 304 15.03 -8.19 -12.24
N VAL A 305 14.70 -9.45 -11.94
CA VAL A 305 15.62 -10.36 -11.24
C VAL A 305 16.85 -10.68 -12.10
N LEU A 306 16.63 -11.03 -13.38
CA LEU A 306 17.71 -11.38 -14.31
C LEU A 306 18.62 -10.20 -14.66
N ARG A 307 18.07 -8.98 -14.74
CA ARG A 307 18.85 -7.76 -14.98
C ARG A 307 19.71 -7.34 -13.79
N GLY A 308 19.39 -7.83 -12.59
CA GLY A 308 20.11 -7.48 -11.37
C GLY A 308 19.97 -6.00 -10.98
N PRO A 309 20.78 -5.54 -10.02
CA PRO A 309 20.77 -4.15 -9.59
C PRO A 309 21.25 -3.22 -10.72
N GLY A 310 20.40 -2.27 -11.13
CA GLY A 310 20.81 -1.25 -12.08
C GLY A 310 21.87 -0.29 -11.49
N PRO A 311 22.56 0.50 -12.33
CA PRO A 311 23.68 1.35 -11.90
C PRO A 311 23.30 2.44 -10.89
N GLU A 312 22.02 2.82 -10.83
CA GLU A 312 21.48 3.72 -9.80
C GLU A 312 21.46 3.06 -8.40
N ASN A 313 21.15 1.77 -8.34
CA ASN A 313 21.15 1.01 -7.08
C ASN A 313 22.59 0.81 -6.58
N GLU A 314 23.53 0.54 -7.49
CA GLU A 314 24.95 0.45 -7.17
C GLU A 314 25.52 1.80 -6.67
N ARG A 315 25.13 2.91 -7.30
CA ARG A 315 25.50 4.27 -6.85
C ARG A 315 24.97 4.56 -5.45
N ASN A 316 23.72 4.20 -5.17
CA ASN A 316 23.11 4.38 -3.85
C ASN A 316 23.77 3.50 -2.77
N GLN A 317 24.11 2.24 -3.10
CA GLN A 317 24.85 1.37 -2.19
C GLN A 317 26.25 1.91 -1.89
N ARG A 318 27.02 2.31 -2.93
CA ARG A 318 28.33 2.96 -2.73
C ARG A 318 28.23 4.24 -1.92
N GLY A 319 27.25 5.10 -2.23
CA GLY A 319 26.98 6.33 -1.50
C GLY A 319 26.61 6.11 -0.03
N SER A 320 25.91 5.02 0.30
CA SER A 320 25.63 4.66 1.70
C SER A 320 26.86 4.18 2.48
N THR A 321 27.87 3.62 1.78
CA THR A 321 29.10 3.09 2.39
C THR A 321 30.16 4.19 2.55
N SER A 322 30.22 5.17 1.65
CA SER A 322 31.21 6.27 1.67
C SER A 322 30.78 7.51 2.47
N ARG A 323 29.61 7.50 3.12
CA ARG A 323 28.98 8.68 3.73
C ARG A 323 29.60 9.19 5.04
N GLU A 324 30.73 8.63 5.48
CA GLU A 324 31.52 9.21 6.58
C GLU A 324 32.33 10.45 6.18
N THR A 325 32.50 10.72 4.88
CA THR A 325 33.23 11.92 4.42
C THR A 325 32.67 12.41 3.08
N LYS A 326 31.93 13.54 3.06
CA LYS A 326 32.10 14.68 2.14
C LYS A 326 30.87 15.59 2.02
N ASP A 327 31.20 16.87 1.81
CA ASP A 327 30.35 18.01 1.51
C ASP A 327 29.44 17.82 0.29
N VAL A 328 28.37 18.61 0.26
CA VAL A 328 27.33 18.67 -0.78
C VAL A 328 27.96 19.04 -2.12
N GLN A 329 28.28 18.06 -2.95
CA GLN A 329 28.69 18.28 -4.33
C GLN A 329 27.48 18.47 -5.25
N VAL A 330 27.62 19.44 -6.16
CA VAL A 330 26.71 19.75 -7.27
C VAL A 330 26.52 18.52 -8.15
N SER A 331 25.27 18.25 -8.54
CA SER A 331 24.86 17.08 -9.32
C SER A 331 25.53 17.02 -10.69
N ASP A 332 26.53 16.14 -10.84
CA ASP A 332 27.08 15.80 -12.15
C ASP A 332 25.97 15.26 -13.10
N PRO A 333 26.05 15.57 -14.41
CA PRO A 333 25.12 15.04 -15.40
C PRO A 333 25.16 13.51 -15.40
N GLU A 334 23.97 12.91 -15.50
CA GLU A 334 23.79 11.47 -15.39
C GLU A 334 24.53 10.70 -16.49
N PRO A 335 25.30 9.64 -16.15
CA PRO A 335 26.04 8.85 -17.14
C PRO A 335 25.10 8.23 -18.17
N GLU A 336 25.53 8.19 -19.43
CA GLU A 336 24.74 7.67 -20.55
C GLU A 336 24.25 6.23 -20.34
N GLN A 337 25.06 5.39 -19.70
CA GLN A 337 24.71 4.01 -19.35
C GLN A 337 23.55 3.93 -18.33
N VAL A 338 23.48 4.86 -17.38
CA VAL A 338 22.36 4.95 -16.41
C VAL A 338 21.09 5.38 -17.13
N ARG A 339 21.23 6.37 -18.02
CA ARG A 339 20.14 6.92 -18.81
C ARG A 339 19.51 5.86 -19.73
N THR A 340 20.32 5.18 -20.52
CA THR A 340 19.88 4.12 -21.45
C THR A 340 19.23 2.94 -20.72
N HIS A 341 19.84 2.47 -19.61
CA HIS A 341 19.25 1.45 -18.76
C HIS A 341 17.88 1.88 -18.19
N ARG A 342 17.77 3.13 -17.71
CA ARG A 342 16.52 3.67 -17.19
C ARG A 342 15.44 3.77 -18.26
N PHE A 343 15.75 4.31 -19.45
CA PHE A 343 14.79 4.43 -20.54
C PHE A 343 14.30 3.07 -21.04
N GLY A 344 15.22 2.12 -21.28
CA GLY A 344 14.84 0.77 -21.72
C GLY A 344 13.96 0.02 -20.71
N ASN A 345 14.30 0.10 -19.42
CA ASN A 345 13.49 -0.52 -18.36
C ASN A 345 12.13 0.19 -18.19
N GLY A 346 12.12 1.52 -18.34
CA GLY A 346 10.92 2.34 -18.35
C GLY A 346 9.94 1.89 -19.43
N THR A 347 10.40 1.83 -20.68
CA THR A 347 9.55 1.43 -21.82
C THR A 347 8.96 0.05 -21.64
N ILE A 348 9.77 -0.96 -21.27
CA ILE A 348 9.29 -2.33 -21.05
C ILE A 348 8.26 -2.37 -19.92
N PHE A 349 8.50 -1.67 -18.81
CA PHE A 349 7.53 -1.57 -17.72
C PHE A 349 6.20 -0.97 -18.19
N TYR A 350 6.23 0.15 -18.91
CA TYR A 350 5.01 0.82 -19.36
C TYR A 350 4.21 -0.01 -20.37
N VAL A 351 4.88 -0.77 -21.23
CA VAL A 351 4.21 -1.71 -22.15
C VAL A 351 3.57 -2.86 -21.37
N LEU A 352 4.30 -3.51 -20.46
CA LEU A 352 3.79 -4.64 -19.69
C LEU A 352 2.64 -4.24 -18.76
N ILE A 353 2.74 -3.09 -18.09
CA ILE A 353 1.66 -2.58 -17.23
C ILE A 353 0.44 -2.18 -18.06
N PHE A 354 0.63 -1.59 -19.25
CA PHE A 354 -0.48 -1.26 -20.14
C PHE A 354 -1.24 -2.52 -20.57
N LEU A 355 -0.52 -3.53 -21.05
CA LEU A 355 -1.12 -4.82 -21.45
C LEU A 355 -1.83 -5.49 -20.26
N TYR A 356 -1.19 -5.50 -19.09
CA TYR A 356 -1.80 -6.03 -17.87
C TYR A 356 -3.10 -5.29 -17.51
N VAL A 357 -3.09 -3.96 -17.54
CA VAL A 357 -4.28 -3.13 -17.26
C VAL A 357 -5.40 -3.43 -18.25
N VAL A 358 -5.09 -3.55 -19.55
CA VAL A 358 -6.09 -3.92 -20.57
C VAL A 358 -6.71 -5.28 -20.26
N CYS A 359 -5.90 -6.30 -19.95
CA CYS A 359 -6.39 -7.63 -19.57
C CYS A 359 -7.27 -7.57 -18.31
N ARG A 360 -6.87 -6.79 -17.30
CA ARG A 360 -7.64 -6.65 -16.04
C ARG A 360 -8.95 -5.90 -16.23
N VAL A 361 -8.97 -4.83 -17.02
CA VAL A 361 -10.19 -4.10 -17.37
C VAL A 361 -11.17 -5.03 -18.10
N TYR A 362 -10.67 -5.84 -19.04
CA TYR A 362 -11.49 -6.85 -19.71
C TYR A 362 -12.06 -7.87 -18.70
N LEU A 363 -11.24 -8.49 -17.85
CA LEU A 363 -11.72 -9.47 -16.85
C LEU A 363 -12.76 -8.87 -15.92
N LEU A 364 -12.56 -7.62 -15.46
CA LEU A 364 -13.53 -6.91 -14.63
C LEU A 364 -14.85 -6.69 -15.39
N ALA A 365 -14.78 -6.22 -16.63
CA ALA A 365 -15.97 -6.04 -17.46
C ALA A 365 -16.70 -7.36 -17.70
N GLU A 366 -15.96 -8.44 -17.98
CA GLU A 366 -16.50 -9.78 -18.21
C GLU A 366 -17.19 -10.36 -16.97
N ILE A 367 -16.65 -10.10 -15.77
CA ILE A 367 -17.29 -10.51 -14.51
C ILE A 367 -18.72 -9.96 -14.41
N PHE A 368 -18.92 -8.68 -14.73
CA PHE A 368 -20.26 -8.07 -14.73
C PHE A 368 -21.11 -8.50 -15.93
N ALA A 369 -20.50 -8.56 -17.12
CA ALA A 369 -21.16 -8.98 -18.35
C ALA A 369 -21.73 -10.41 -18.25
N SER A 370 -21.03 -11.31 -17.57
CA SER A 370 -21.45 -12.69 -17.37
C SER A 370 -22.75 -12.79 -16.56
N LEU A 371 -23.05 -11.83 -15.68
CA LEU A 371 -24.27 -11.82 -14.87
C LEU A 371 -25.56 -11.71 -15.70
N ARG A 372 -25.46 -11.27 -16.97
CA ARG A 372 -26.59 -11.18 -17.90
C ARG A 372 -27.26 -12.54 -18.13
N LEU A 373 -26.47 -13.62 -18.12
CA LEU A 373 -26.92 -14.98 -18.39
C LEU A 373 -26.17 -15.97 -17.48
N MET A 374 -26.64 -16.09 -16.23
CA MET A 374 -26.10 -17.02 -15.24
C MET A 374 -26.98 -18.27 -15.09
N PRO A 375 -26.39 -19.46 -14.81
CA PRO A 375 -27.15 -20.66 -14.49
C PRO A 375 -28.08 -20.44 -13.29
N GLN A 376 -29.28 -21.03 -13.31
CA GLN A 376 -30.29 -20.85 -12.25
C GLN A 376 -29.75 -21.21 -10.86
N GLY A 377 -28.88 -22.21 -10.75
CA GLY A 377 -28.28 -22.63 -9.48
C GLY A 377 -27.49 -21.54 -8.75
N VAL A 378 -27.03 -20.50 -9.46
CA VAL A 378 -26.34 -19.34 -8.86
C VAL A 378 -27.28 -18.59 -7.91
N TYR A 379 -28.58 -18.61 -8.21
CA TYR A 379 -29.62 -17.92 -7.46
C TYR A 379 -30.22 -18.76 -6.32
N ASN A 380 -29.77 -20.00 -6.12
CA ASN A 380 -30.19 -20.81 -4.98
C ASN A 380 -29.52 -20.29 -3.70
N THR A 381 -30.30 -20.11 -2.62
CA THR A 381 -29.79 -19.74 -1.29
C THR A 381 -29.17 -20.95 -0.58
N VAL A 382 -28.25 -20.68 0.34
CA VAL A 382 -27.67 -21.72 1.21
C VAL A 382 -28.73 -22.08 2.25
N LYS A 383 -29.05 -23.36 2.43
CA LYS A 383 -30.16 -23.81 3.32
C LYS A 383 -30.18 -23.15 4.71
N TRP A 384 -29.02 -22.94 5.35
CA TRP A 384 -28.99 -22.35 6.69
C TRP A 384 -29.15 -20.83 6.72
N SER A 385 -29.01 -20.13 5.59
CA SER A 385 -29.21 -18.69 5.53
C SER A 385 -30.65 -18.29 5.82
N GLU A 386 -31.60 -19.22 5.70
CA GLU A 386 -33.01 -19.06 6.08
C GLU A 386 -33.22 -18.95 7.60
N TYR A 387 -32.27 -19.43 8.41
CA TYR A 387 -32.38 -19.40 9.88
C TYR A 387 -31.87 -18.10 10.51
N PHE A 388 -31.23 -17.23 9.71
CA PHE A 388 -30.69 -15.95 10.18
C PHE A 388 -31.42 -14.80 9.49
N PRO A 389 -31.80 -13.73 10.21
CA PRO A 389 -32.42 -12.58 9.59
C PRO A 389 -31.45 -11.95 8.58
N HIS A 390 -31.92 -11.78 7.34
CA HIS A 390 -31.20 -11.06 6.31
C HIS A 390 -31.10 -9.58 6.72
N LEU A 391 -29.88 -9.08 6.90
CA LEU A 391 -29.60 -7.67 7.24
C LEU A 391 -29.83 -6.74 6.06
#